data_AF-A0A965QI25-F1
#
_entry.id   AF-A0A965QI25-F1
#
_cell.length_a   1.000
_cell.length_b   1.000
_cell.length_c   1.000
_cell.angle_alpha   90.00
_cell.angle_beta   90.00
_cell.angle_gamma   90.00
#
_symmetry.space_group_name_H-M   'P 1'
#
loop_
_entity.id
_entity.type
_entity.pdbx_description
1 polymer ?
#
loop_
_entity_poly.entity_id
_entity_poly.type
_entity_poly.pdbx_seq_one_letter_code
_entity_poly.pdbx_strand_id
1 'polypeptide(L)'
;MIKLSARWLKNEHPFELEFEGISEGHLHTRTAASSEPGTPKRYHSPKDLVALGIAGCTGVDVVSILAKMRQPLEAFVVEIELTQTNEHPRVFDSCRLVYRLAGSQLESDRVARAVALSYGKYCGVSAMIKKSGCHFEPQLFLNETDITDQFKKILAELELPQQQATEEKATAALLITGNEILFGKTQETNGRFLARNLISSGFQISEMRVVGDQFAHLTETLKSLLQANDLVFITGGLGPTKDDLTSEVVANVVSAPLAFSKDAWNVCLSAFDRLGRKEVPESNRKQAMLPDGALVLSNPQGTAAGFIVHHLVDGKPKTICALPGVPWECEEMFATQVKKQLPTPRKSVREWGPWNVWGVGESALQSVIAEIETAILNKIPNAEFSFQAHAGYVTYLLRSAFTDPGEVDVDLSPEISSLESLFGDKLLYRNGDALVPHLLAQASRLGVSISLAESCTGGRIASELTSVSGSSDVFVGGVVAYSNEIKQSVLGVSPKTLAENGAVSLLTAIEMASGAERVFNSDLALSVTGIAGPNGATETKPIGTVCFALSLEGLFNSGRFDKVFIQERLSRLQIQGWMLIDEDKMTFAVEKRFGSFLGREIVQKRACLFGLCSLVAVMEILRSSDFK
;
A
#
# COMPACT_ATOMS: atom_id res chain seq x y z
N MET A 1 11.59 6.04 27.36
CA MET A 1 11.69 5.55 28.75
C MET A 1 11.68 6.78 29.65
N ILE A 2 10.69 6.91 30.53
CA ILE A 2 10.63 8.04 31.49
C ILE A 2 11.25 7.53 32.80
N LYS A 3 12.25 8.24 33.34
CA LYS A 3 12.91 7.87 34.60
C LYS A 3 12.49 8.86 35.68
N LEU A 4 11.85 8.34 36.73
CA LEU A 4 11.40 9.13 37.88
C LEU A 4 12.06 8.59 39.14
N SER A 5 12.31 9.46 40.11
CA SER A 5 12.78 9.08 41.43
C SER A 5 12.01 9.85 42.51
N ALA A 6 11.84 9.23 43.67
CA ALA A 6 11.17 9.87 44.81
C ALA A 6 12.00 9.70 46.08
N ARG A 7 11.91 10.69 46.98
CA ARG A 7 12.57 10.68 48.29
C ARG A 7 11.56 10.96 49.40
N TRP A 8 11.78 10.34 50.55
CA TRP A 8 11.02 10.58 51.76
C TRP A 8 11.94 11.25 52.78
N LEU A 9 11.53 12.41 53.27
CA LEU A 9 12.29 13.20 54.24
C LEU A 9 11.50 13.31 55.54
N LYS A 10 12.20 13.16 56.67
CA LYS A 10 11.62 13.38 57.99
C LYS A 10 11.52 14.88 58.23
N ASN A 11 10.31 15.39 58.45
CA ASN A 11 10.10 16.81 58.77
C ASN A 11 10.43 17.10 60.25
N GLU A 12 10.46 18.37 60.64
CA GLU A 12 10.69 18.81 62.03
C GLU A 12 9.59 18.29 63.00
N HIS A 13 8.42 17.92 62.48
CA HIS A 13 7.34 17.29 63.23
C HIS A 13 7.42 15.75 63.16
N PRO A 14 7.32 15.03 64.30
CA PRO A 14 7.60 13.59 64.38
C PRO A 14 6.62 12.69 63.61
N PHE A 15 5.49 13.22 63.15
CA PHE A 15 4.44 12.50 62.41
C PHE A 15 4.23 13.00 60.98
N GLU A 16 5.14 13.83 60.45
CA GLU A 16 5.07 14.33 59.08
C GLU A 16 6.27 13.79 58.28
N LEU A 17 5.97 12.96 57.28
CA LEU A 17 6.92 12.57 56.25
C LEU A 17 6.63 13.40 54.99
N GLU A 18 7.67 14.05 54.45
CA GLU A 18 7.60 14.79 53.20
C GLU A 18 7.99 13.86 52.04
N PHE A 19 7.13 13.82 51.01
CA PHE A 19 7.38 13.13 49.75
C PHE A 19 7.80 14.15 48.71
N GLU A 20 8.97 13.92 48.11
CA GLU A 20 9.53 14.74 47.05
C GLU A 20 9.69 13.90 45.77
N GLY A 21 8.98 14.28 44.71
CA GLY A 21 9.10 13.69 43.37
C GLY A 21 10.07 14.48 42.49
N ILE A 22 11.00 13.78 41.83
CA ILE A 22 12.04 14.38 40.97
C ILE A 22 11.90 13.82 39.54
N SER A 23 11.74 14.72 38.56
CA SER A 23 11.74 14.45 37.12
C SER A 23 12.96 15.09 36.46
N GLU A 24 13.52 14.46 35.41
CA GLU A 24 14.59 15.05 34.61
C GLU A 24 14.10 16.37 33.96
N GLY A 25 14.65 17.49 34.41
CA GLY A 25 14.47 18.80 33.78
C GLY A 25 13.65 19.83 34.54
N HIS A 26 12.57 19.51 35.29
CA HIS A 26 11.64 20.51 35.87
C HIS A 26 11.13 20.15 37.30
N LEU A 27 10.82 21.23 38.05
CA LEU A 27 10.13 21.43 39.36
C LEU A 27 9.90 20.25 40.34
N HIS A 28 10.25 20.51 41.61
CA HIS A 28 9.96 19.65 42.77
C HIS A 28 8.48 19.72 43.15
N THR A 29 7.81 18.56 43.26
CA THR A 29 6.48 18.48 43.89
C THR A 29 6.65 18.02 45.33
N ARG A 30 6.17 18.83 46.29
CA ARG A 30 6.19 18.51 47.74
C ARG A 30 4.79 18.10 48.19
N THR A 31 4.70 16.97 48.89
CA THR A 31 3.47 16.51 49.56
C THR A 31 3.80 15.91 50.92
N ALA A 32 2.79 15.75 51.79
CA ALA A 32 2.99 15.10 53.08
C ALA A 32 1.96 14.00 53.33
N ALA A 33 2.40 12.97 54.03
CA ALA A 33 1.51 12.06 54.74
C ALA A 33 1.49 12.51 56.21
N SER A 34 0.46 13.26 56.64
CA SER A 34 0.23 13.41 58.08
C SER A 34 -0.59 12.20 58.58
N SER A 35 -0.18 11.66 59.73
CA SER A 35 -0.79 10.48 60.33
C SER A 35 -1.24 10.71 61.77
N GLU A 36 -1.86 11.86 62.07
CA GLU A 36 -2.59 12.06 63.33
C GLU A 36 -4.10 12.19 63.08
N PRO A 37 -4.92 11.24 63.57
CA PRO A 37 -6.37 11.33 63.53
C PRO A 37 -6.85 12.65 64.15
N GLY A 38 -7.61 13.46 63.40
CA GLY A 38 -8.21 14.70 63.90
C GLY A 38 -7.44 16.00 63.61
N THR A 39 -6.28 15.95 62.95
CA THR A 39 -5.57 17.16 62.50
C THR A 39 -6.01 17.58 61.08
N PRO A 40 -6.17 18.88 60.77
CA PRO A 40 -6.45 19.35 59.42
C PRO A 40 -5.29 18.98 58.49
N LYS A 41 -5.60 18.37 57.33
CA LYS A 41 -4.59 18.06 56.31
C LYS A 41 -3.93 19.36 55.82
N ARG A 42 -2.62 19.49 56.05
CA ARG A 42 -1.83 20.64 55.55
C ARG A 42 -1.30 20.45 54.13
N TYR A 43 -1.31 19.23 53.61
CA TYR A 43 -0.76 18.88 52.30
C TYR A 43 -1.66 17.87 51.58
N HIS A 44 -1.53 17.81 50.24
CA HIS A 44 -2.21 16.82 49.41
C HIS A 44 -1.64 15.41 49.64
N SER A 45 -2.52 14.42 49.79
CA SER A 45 -2.09 13.01 49.78
C SER A 45 -1.72 12.56 48.36
N PRO A 46 -1.02 11.44 48.17
CA PRO A 46 -0.72 10.92 46.83
C PRO A 46 -1.97 10.67 45.97
N LYS A 47 -3.10 10.28 46.58
CA LYS A 47 -4.38 10.16 45.87
C LYS A 47 -4.93 11.51 45.44
N ASP A 48 -4.78 12.54 46.27
CA ASP A 48 -5.18 13.91 45.92
C ASP A 48 -4.33 14.44 44.75
N LEU A 49 -3.04 14.06 44.67
CA LEU A 49 -2.20 14.39 43.52
C LEU A 49 -2.65 13.69 42.22
N VAL A 50 -3.05 12.41 42.30
CA VAL A 50 -3.61 11.71 41.13
C VAL A 50 -4.88 12.41 40.65
N ALA A 51 -5.75 12.83 41.57
CA ALA A 51 -6.95 13.61 41.27
C ALA A 51 -6.61 14.95 40.62
N LEU A 52 -5.69 15.73 41.20
CA LEU A 52 -5.22 17.00 40.63
C LEU A 52 -4.54 16.81 39.26
N GLY A 53 -3.92 15.65 39.03
CA GLY A 53 -3.38 15.26 37.72
C GLY A 53 -4.44 15.19 36.63
N ILE A 54 -5.68 14.81 36.94
CA ILE A 54 -6.80 14.83 35.99
C ILE A 54 -7.07 16.28 35.57
N ALA A 55 -7.24 17.18 36.54
CA ALA A 55 -7.52 18.60 36.31
C ALA A 55 -6.39 19.27 35.53
N GLY A 56 -5.13 19.01 35.89
CA GLY A 56 -3.97 19.55 35.19
C GLY A 56 -3.85 19.04 33.76
N CYS A 57 -4.02 17.73 33.54
CA CYS A 57 -3.92 17.13 32.21
C CYS A 57 -4.98 17.69 31.26
N THR A 58 -6.25 17.68 31.67
CA THR A 58 -7.32 18.21 30.82
C THR A 58 -7.25 19.73 30.68
N GLY A 59 -6.82 20.43 31.73
CA GLY A 59 -6.71 21.88 31.75
C GLY A 59 -5.74 22.41 30.68
N VAL A 60 -4.54 21.84 30.61
CA VAL A 60 -3.51 22.25 29.64
C VAL A 60 -3.98 22.02 28.20
N ASP A 61 -4.65 20.90 27.94
CA ASP A 61 -5.21 20.60 26.62
C ASP A 61 -6.26 21.64 26.21
N VAL A 62 -7.23 21.92 27.09
CA VAL A 62 -8.32 22.87 26.79
C VAL A 62 -7.78 24.26 26.51
N VAL A 63 -6.85 24.76 27.34
CA VAL A 63 -6.19 26.06 27.12
C VAL A 63 -5.46 26.09 25.79
N SER A 64 -4.69 25.05 25.48
CA SER A 64 -3.94 24.93 24.22
C SER A 64 -4.85 24.88 22.99
N ILE A 65 -5.96 24.14 23.06
CA ILE A 65 -6.91 24.01 21.96
C ILE A 65 -7.65 25.34 21.72
N LEU A 66 -8.11 25.99 22.79
CA LEU A 66 -8.79 27.29 22.69
C LEU A 66 -7.88 28.38 22.10
N ALA A 67 -6.60 28.40 22.51
CA ALA A 67 -5.61 29.30 21.93
C ALA A 67 -5.44 29.10 20.41
N LYS A 68 -5.35 27.85 19.95
CA LYS A 68 -5.28 27.52 18.51
C LYS A 68 -6.56 27.92 17.75
N MET A 69 -7.71 27.81 18.41
CA MET A 69 -9.01 28.25 17.88
C MET A 69 -9.23 29.77 17.95
N ARG A 70 -8.25 30.54 18.44
CA ARG A 70 -8.32 31.99 18.65
C ARG A 70 -9.50 32.39 19.55
N GLN A 71 -9.68 31.66 20.65
CA GLN A 71 -10.72 31.89 21.66
C GLN A 71 -10.07 32.48 22.93
N PRO A 72 -10.27 33.78 23.23
CA PRO A 72 -9.59 34.43 24.34
C PRO A 72 -10.24 34.04 25.68
N LEU A 73 -9.52 33.22 26.45
CA LEU A 73 -9.95 32.72 27.75
C LEU A 73 -9.57 33.70 28.86
N GLU A 74 -10.53 34.13 29.68
CA GLU A 74 -10.29 35.07 30.79
C GLU A 74 -10.11 34.32 32.12
N ALA A 75 -10.91 33.28 32.36
CA ALA A 75 -10.77 32.40 33.52
C ALA A 75 -11.19 30.97 33.18
N PHE A 76 -10.53 30.00 33.82
CA PHE A 76 -10.86 28.59 33.68
C PHE A 76 -10.56 27.82 34.97
N VAL A 77 -11.55 27.10 35.45
CA VAL A 77 -11.48 26.25 36.64
C VAL A 77 -11.93 24.83 36.25
N VAL A 78 -11.21 23.83 36.74
CA VAL A 78 -11.60 22.42 36.66
C VAL A 78 -11.80 21.91 38.09
N GLU A 79 -13.03 21.62 38.46
CA GLU A 79 -13.41 21.11 39.78
C GLU A 79 -13.58 19.59 39.70
N ILE A 80 -13.14 18.89 40.74
CA ILE A 80 -13.17 17.44 40.81
C ILE A 80 -13.79 17.01 42.14
N GLU A 81 -14.87 16.24 42.09
CA GLU A 81 -15.43 15.55 43.25
C GLU A 81 -15.26 14.04 43.05
N LEU A 82 -14.60 13.37 43.99
CA LEU A 82 -14.30 11.94 43.91
C LEU A 82 -14.92 11.19 45.07
N THR A 83 -15.51 10.03 44.78
CA THR A 83 -15.91 9.05 45.79
C THR A 83 -14.93 7.87 45.79
N GLN A 84 -14.84 7.15 46.90
CA GLN A 84 -13.98 5.97 47.04
C GLN A 84 -14.78 4.76 47.48
N THR A 85 -14.33 3.58 47.05
CA THR A 85 -14.88 2.31 47.54
C THR A 85 -14.66 2.18 49.06
N ASN A 86 -15.56 1.45 49.72
CA ASN A 86 -15.50 1.24 51.17
C ASN A 86 -14.50 0.13 51.56
N GLU A 87 -14.17 -0.78 50.64
CA GLU A 87 -13.28 -1.91 50.86
C GLU A 87 -11.82 -1.59 50.53
N HIS A 88 -10.88 -2.22 51.25
CA HIS A 88 -9.45 -2.03 51.04
C HIS A 88 -8.90 -2.97 49.94
N PRO A 89 -8.03 -2.48 49.03
CA PRO A 89 -7.57 -1.10 48.92
C PRO A 89 -8.67 -0.18 48.37
N ARG A 90 -8.92 0.95 49.05
CA ARG A 90 -9.91 1.94 48.59
C ARG A 90 -9.45 2.57 47.28
N VAL A 91 -10.24 2.45 46.23
CA VAL A 91 -9.98 3.02 44.90
C VAL A 91 -11.03 4.07 44.56
N PHE A 92 -10.80 4.88 43.52
CA PHE A 92 -11.81 5.83 43.05
C PHE A 92 -12.97 5.09 42.41
N ASP A 93 -14.19 5.40 42.86
CA ASP A 93 -15.43 4.77 42.39
C ASP A 93 -16.10 5.66 41.33
N SER A 94 -16.44 6.90 41.69
CA SER A 94 -16.95 7.91 40.75
C SER A 94 -16.18 9.23 40.83
N CYS A 95 -16.16 9.95 39.72
CA CYS A 95 -15.51 11.24 39.53
C CYS A 95 -16.46 12.21 38.81
N ARG A 96 -16.96 13.21 39.52
CA ARG A 96 -17.65 14.35 38.91
C ARG A 96 -16.60 15.38 38.51
N LEU A 97 -16.56 15.72 37.22
CA LEU A 97 -15.56 16.61 36.64
C LEU A 97 -16.26 17.82 36.04
N VAL A 98 -16.08 18.99 36.66
CA VAL A 98 -16.79 20.21 36.28
C VAL A 98 -15.81 21.21 35.66
N TYR A 99 -16.07 21.58 34.41
CA TYR A 99 -15.33 22.59 33.67
C TYR A 99 -16.08 23.92 33.76
N ARG A 100 -15.44 24.98 34.25
CA ARG A 100 -16.02 26.33 34.31
C ARG A 100 -15.13 27.31 33.56
N LEU A 101 -15.59 27.82 32.43
CA LEU A 101 -14.86 28.79 31.61
C LEU A 101 -15.58 30.13 31.64
N ALA A 102 -14.81 31.22 31.64
CA ALA A 102 -15.33 32.57 31.47
C ALA A 102 -14.49 33.34 30.45
N GLY A 103 -15.18 34.16 29.66
CA GLY A 103 -14.59 35.03 28.64
C GLY A 103 -15.65 35.73 27.81
N SER A 104 -15.43 37.02 27.55
CA SER A 104 -16.37 37.90 26.85
C SER A 104 -16.53 37.59 25.35
N GLN A 105 -15.59 36.87 24.74
CA GLN A 105 -15.59 36.53 23.30
C GLN A 105 -15.52 35.02 23.03
N LEU A 106 -15.89 34.19 24.01
CA LEU A 106 -15.88 32.74 23.85
C LEU A 106 -17.15 32.24 23.12
N GLU A 107 -16.97 31.51 22.03
CA GLU A 107 -18.05 30.83 21.31
C GLU A 107 -18.35 29.48 21.96
N SER A 108 -19.62 29.23 22.32
CA SER A 108 -20.03 28.02 23.05
C SER A 108 -19.70 26.72 22.31
N ASP A 109 -19.89 26.66 20.99
CA ASP A 109 -19.56 25.48 20.17
C ASP A 109 -18.06 25.15 20.20
N ARG A 110 -17.21 26.18 20.12
CA ARG A 110 -15.75 25.99 20.14
C ARG A 110 -15.27 25.58 21.52
N VAL A 111 -15.85 26.16 22.58
CA VAL A 111 -15.57 25.77 23.97
C VAL A 111 -15.98 24.33 24.23
N ALA A 112 -17.21 23.96 23.86
CA ALA A 112 -17.72 22.60 24.01
C ALA A 112 -16.87 21.58 23.23
N ARG A 113 -16.45 21.90 22.00
CA ARG A 113 -15.56 21.06 21.19
C ARG A 113 -14.15 20.94 21.76
N ALA A 114 -13.59 22.02 22.30
CA ALA A 114 -12.26 21.99 22.93
C ALA A 114 -12.24 21.08 24.17
N VAL A 115 -13.28 21.18 25.01
CA VAL A 115 -13.45 20.32 26.20
C VAL A 115 -13.71 18.88 25.80
N ALA A 116 -14.57 18.63 24.80
CA ALA A 116 -14.84 17.28 24.29
C ALA A 116 -13.59 16.60 23.70
N LEU A 117 -12.77 17.34 22.95
CA LEU A 117 -11.50 16.83 22.42
C LEU A 117 -10.51 16.48 23.54
N SER A 118 -10.37 17.33 24.56
CA SER A 118 -9.52 17.01 25.71
C SER A 118 -10.03 15.78 26.47
N TYR A 119 -11.32 15.78 26.83
CA TYR A 119 -11.94 14.74 27.64
C TYR A 119 -11.99 13.37 26.93
N GLY A 120 -12.32 13.35 25.64
CA GLY A 120 -12.49 12.12 24.86
C GLY A 120 -11.21 11.59 24.22
N LYS A 121 -10.26 12.48 23.84
CA LYS A 121 -9.12 12.09 22.98
C LYS A 121 -7.73 12.33 23.58
N TYR A 122 -7.51 13.43 24.30
CA TYR A 122 -6.14 13.86 24.65
C TYR A 122 -5.75 13.65 26.12
N CYS A 123 -6.71 13.69 27.05
CA CYS A 123 -6.42 13.60 28.48
C CYS A 123 -6.03 12.17 28.92
N GLY A 124 -4.74 11.84 28.80
CA GLY A 124 -4.20 10.51 29.14
C GLY A 124 -4.42 10.11 30.60
N VAL A 125 -4.43 11.07 31.54
CA VAL A 125 -4.67 10.78 32.97
C VAL A 125 -6.10 10.30 33.22
N SER A 126 -7.10 11.00 32.65
CA SER A 126 -8.50 10.58 32.77
C SER A 126 -8.75 9.20 32.13
N ALA A 127 -8.13 8.94 30.97
CA ALA A 127 -8.22 7.64 30.30
C ALA A 127 -7.63 6.49 31.12
N MET A 128 -6.50 6.72 31.82
CA MET A 128 -5.91 5.73 32.72
C MET A 128 -6.83 5.41 33.91
N ILE A 129 -7.47 6.42 34.50
CA ILE A 129 -8.35 6.23 35.67
C ILE A 129 -9.69 5.62 35.26
N LYS A 130 -10.28 6.00 34.12
CA LYS A 130 -11.46 5.32 33.57
C LYS A 130 -11.24 3.82 33.40
N LYS A 131 -10.05 3.41 32.93
CA LYS A 131 -9.69 1.99 32.78
C LYS A 131 -9.61 1.20 34.10
N SER A 132 -9.51 1.88 35.24
CA SER A 132 -9.60 1.21 36.55
C SER A 132 -11.04 0.92 36.99
N GLY A 133 -12.04 1.26 36.17
CA GLY A 133 -13.46 1.12 36.49
C GLY A 133 -14.09 2.35 37.16
N CYS A 134 -13.36 3.46 37.30
CA CYS A 134 -13.91 4.70 37.88
C CYS A 134 -14.87 5.38 36.88
N HIS A 135 -16.08 5.71 37.34
CA HIS A 135 -17.15 6.29 36.53
C HIS A 135 -17.02 7.82 36.48
N PHE A 136 -16.96 8.41 35.28
CA PHE A 136 -16.79 9.86 35.13
C PHE A 136 -18.08 10.54 34.70
N GLU A 137 -18.44 11.63 35.38
CA GLU A 137 -19.58 12.47 35.04
C GLU A 137 -19.10 13.90 34.73
N PRO A 138 -18.83 14.22 33.44
CA PRO A 138 -18.37 15.53 33.04
C PRO A 138 -19.52 16.55 32.93
N GLN A 139 -19.27 17.78 33.36
CA GLN A 139 -20.16 18.94 33.24
C GLN A 139 -19.40 20.16 32.71
N LEU A 140 -20.05 21.00 31.93
CA LEU A 140 -19.43 22.17 31.32
C LEU A 140 -20.29 23.42 31.48
N PHE A 141 -19.68 24.46 32.07
CA PHE A 141 -20.27 25.79 32.25
C PHE A 141 -19.45 26.84 31.51
N LEU A 142 -20.12 27.72 30.77
CA LEU A 142 -19.54 28.89 30.10
C LEU A 142 -20.24 30.16 30.59
N ASN A 143 -19.49 31.10 31.19
CA ASN A 143 -20.03 32.33 31.78
C ASN A 143 -21.24 32.02 32.71
N GLU A 144 -21.07 31.05 33.61
CA GLU A 144 -22.11 30.49 34.50
C GLU A 144 -23.32 29.84 33.82
N THR A 145 -23.34 29.74 32.50
CA THR A 145 -24.39 29.03 31.74
C THR A 145 -24.01 27.56 31.57
N ASP A 146 -24.89 26.65 31.96
CA ASP A 146 -24.71 25.22 31.73
C ASP A 146 -24.86 24.88 30.25
N ILE A 147 -23.78 24.38 29.64
CA ILE A 147 -23.74 23.94 28.25
C ILE A 147 -23.37 22.45 28.16
N THR A 148 -23.61 21.69 29.23
CA THR A 148 -23.27 20.27 29.35
C THR A 148 -23.92 19.43 28.25
N ASP A 149 -25.16 19.70 27.85
CA ASP A 149 -25.83 18.93 26.80
C ASP A 149 -25.21 19.17 25.42
N GLN A 150 -24.81 20.40 25.13
CA GLN A 150 -24.09 20.76 23.90
C GLN A 150 -22.72 20.06 23.85
N PHE A 151 -22.01 20.08 24.97
CA PHE A 151 -20.76 19.33 25.14
C PHE A 151 -20.96 17.82 24.98
N LYS A 152 -21.96 17.22 25.62
CA LYS A 152 -22.25 15.79 25.50
C LYS A 152 -22.64 15.40 24.08
N LYS A 153 -23.36 16.27 23.36
CA LYS A 153 -23.67 16.06 21.95
C LYS A 153 -22.41 16.03 21.09
N ILE A 154 -21.52 17.02 21.24
CA ILE A 154 -20.25 17.05 20.51
C ILE A 154 -19.32 15.92 20.94
N LEU A 155 -19.31 15.56 22.22
CA LEU A 155 -18.56 14.43 22.73
C LEU A 155 -19.08 13.13 22.11
N ALA A 156 -20.39 12.93 22.03
CA ALA A 156 -20.98 11.80 21.33
C ALA A 156 -20.62 11.82 19.84
N GLU A 157 -20.61 12.97 19.17
CA GLU A 157 -20.15 13.08 17.76
C GLU A 157 -18.66 12.72 17.59
N LEU A 158 -17.83 12.95 18.60
CA LEU A 158 -16.39 12.61 18.62
C LEU A 158 -16.09 11.19 19.12
N GLU A 159 -16.93 10.65 20.00
CA GLU A 159 -16.87 9.29 20.56
C GLU A 159 -17.63 8.27 19.73
N LEU A 160 -18.50 8.72 18.81
CA LEU A 160 -18.96 7.91 17.70
C LEU A 160 -17.70 7.28 17.11
N PRO A 161 -17.57 5.95 17.18
CA PRO A 161 -16.46 5.33 16.52
C PRO A 161 -16.52 5.79 15.06
N GLN A 162 -15.37 5.90 14.40
CA GLN A 162 -15.33 5.70 12.95
C GLN A 162 -15.76 4.27 12.58
N GLN A 163 -16.74 3.69 13.28
CA GLN A 163 -17.72 2.79 12.74
C GLN A 163 -18.58 3.64 11.83
N GLN A 164 -18.04 3.86 10.63
CA GLN A 164 -18.85 3.64 9.44
C GLN A 164 -19.85 2.52 9.76
N ALA A 165 -21.12 2.72 9.44
CA ALA A 165 -21.99 1.59 9.17
C ALA A 165 -21.41 0.87 7.93
N THR A 166 -20.28 0.17 8.09
CA THR A 166 -19.85 -0.86 7.20
C THR A 166 -20.78 -2.03 7.47
N GLU A 167 -21.90 -2.06 6.78
CA GLU A 167 -22.49 -3.34 6.44
C GLU A 167 -21.37 -4.24 5.91
N GLU A 168 -21.13 -5.36 6.61
CA GLU A 168 -19.95 -6.21 6.49
C GLU A 168 -19.65 -6.55 5.01
N LYS A 169 -18.51 -6.07 4.50
CA LYS A 169 -17.95 -6.56 3.23
C LYS A 169 -17.69 -8.06 3.40
N ALA A 170 -18.07 -8.89 2.42
CA ALA A 170 -17.74 -10.31 2.46
C ALA A 170 -16.21 -10.49 2.57
N THR A 171 -15.78 -11.23 3.58
CA THR A 171 -14.36 -11.35 3.95
C THR A 171 -13.74 -12.57 3.32
N ALA A 172 -12.51 -12.43 2.81
CA ALA A 172 -11.73 -13.53 2.28
C ALA A 172 -10.32 -13.57 2.89
N ALA A 173 -9.78 -14.77 3.05
CA ALA A 173 -8.39 -15.00 3.44
C ALA A 173 -7.69 -15.99 2.50
N LEU A 174 -6.36 -15.91 2.45
CA LEU A 174 -5.53 -16.76 1.61
C LEU A 174 -4.59 -17.61 2.47
N LEU A 175 -4.60 -18.92 2.25
CA LEU A 175 -3.68 -19.89 2.85
C LEU A 175 -2.79 -20.47 1.75
N ILE A 176 -1.53 -20.10 1.74
CA ILE A 176 -0.54 -20.60 0.78
C ILE A 176 0.26 -21.70 1.48
N THR A 177 0.31 -22.88 0.89
CA THR A 177 1.09 -24.02 1.41
C THR A 177 2.24 -24.36 0.48
N GLY A 178 3.37 -24.72 1.07
CA GLY A 178 4.59 -25.12 0.35
C GLY A 178 5.83 -24.71 1.13
N ASN A 179 6.63 -25.69 1.54
CA ASN A 179 7.87 -25.45 2.27
C ASN A 179 8.87 -24.57 1.48
N GLU A 180 8.92 -24.70 0.16
CA GLU A 180 9.75 -23.87 -0.73
C GLU A 180 9.32 -22.40 -0.74
N ILE A 181 8.02 -22.13 -0.58
CA ILE A 181 7.49 -20.78 -0.42
C ILE A 181 7.83 -20.25 0.98
N LEU A 182 7.58 -21.06 2.02
CA LEU A 182 7.89 -20.70 3.41
C LEU A 182 9.39 -20.39 3.61
N PHE A 183 10.27 -21.14 2.94
CA PHE A 183 11.72 -20.93 2.99
C PHE A 183 12.23 -19.87 2.01
N GLY A 184 11.35 -19.23 1.24
CA GLY A 184 11.71 -18.18 0.27
C GLY A 184 12.55 -18.68 -0.91
N LYS A 185 12.55 -19.98 -1.20
CA LYS A 185 13.23 -20.55 -2.38
C LYS A 185 12.46 -20.24 -3.67
N THR A 186 11.15 -20.18 -3.57
CA THR A 186 10.24 -19.83 -4.65
C THR A 186 9.51 -18.55 -4.27
N GLN A 187 9.42 -17.61 -5.21
CA GLN A 187 8.65 -16.39 -5.00
C GLN A 187 7.14 -16.70 -5.00
N GLU A 188 6.45 -16.29 -3.95
CA GLU A 188 5.00 -16.39 -3.87
C GLU A 188 4.35 -15.40 -4.86
N THR A 189 3.49 -15.91 -5.74
CA THR A 189 2.80 -15.11 -6.78
C THR A 189 1.29 -15.38 -6.86
N ASN A 190 0.82 -16.52 -6.36
CA ASN A 190 -0.60 -16.89 -6.38
C ASN A 190 -1.41 -16.00 -5.45
N GLY A 191 -0.91 -15.75 -4.24
CA GLY A 191 -1.53 -14.85 -3.27
C GLY A 191 -1.70 -13.45 -3.85
N ARG A 192 -0.67 -12.95 -4.55
CA ARG A 192 -0.74 -11.67 -5.29
C ARG A 192 -1.85 -11.67 -6.34
N PHE A 193 -1.94 -12.72 -7.16
CA PHE A 193 -2.97 -12.84 -8.20
C PHE A 193 -4.38 -12.91 -7.60
N LEU A 194 -4.59 -13.81 -6.63
CA LEU A 194 -5.90 -14.03 -6.01
C LEU A 194 -6.38 -12.78 -5.26
N ALA A 195 -5.52 -12.14 -4.46
CA ALA A 195 -5.89 -10.94 -3.71
C ALA A 195 -6.41 -9.84 -4.64
N ARG A 196 -5.70 -9.56 -5.75
CA ARG A 196 -6.12 -8.55 -6.73
C ARG A 196 -7.49 -8.89 -7.33
N ASN A 197 -7.67 -10.11 -7.79
CA ASN A 197 -8.92 -10.52 -8.44
C ASN A 197 -10.12 -10.58 -7.49
N LEU A 198 -9.90 -10.96 -6.23
CA LEU A 198 -10.94 -10.99 -5.20
C LEU A 198 -11.35 -9.58 -4.78
N ILE A 199 -10.39 -8.67 -4.63
CA ILE A 199 -10.67 -7.24 -4.39
C ILE A 199 -11.49 -6.67 -5.54
N SER A 200 -11.09 -6.91 -6.79
CA SER A 200 -11.85 -6.47 -7.97
C SER A 200 -13.23 -7.13 -8.07
N SER A 201 -13.43 -8.29 -7.42
CA SER A 201 -14.73 -8.94 -7.35
C SER A 201 -15.61 -8.40 -6.23
N GLY A 202 -15.06 -7.62 -5.28
CA GLY A 202 -15.80 -6.99 -4.18
C GLY A 202 -15.55 -7.57 -2.78
N PHE A 203 -14.56 -8.47 -2.63
CA PHE A 203 -14.19 -9.03 -1.34
C PHE A 203 -13.19 -8.15 -0.58
N GLN A 204 -13.27 -8.17 0.74
CA GLN A 204 -12.22 -7.64 1.62
C GLN A 204 -11.25 -8.75 1.98
N ILE A 205 -9.98 -8.60 1.61
CA ILE A 205 -8.93 -9.53 2.07
C ILE A 205 -8.54 -9.15 3.49
N SER A 206 -8.73 -10.06 4.44
CA SER A 206 -8.37 -9.84 5.85
C SER A 206 -6.92 -10.17 6.12
N GLU A 207 -6.43 -11.30 5.59
CA GLU A 207 -5.09 -11.80 5.82
C GLU A 207 -4.65 -12.83 4.76
N MET A 208 -3.34 -13.01 4.69
CA MET A 208 -2.66 -14.02 3.89
C MET A 208 -1.63 -14.73 4.77
N ARG A 209 -1.69 -16.07 4.83
CA ARG A 209 -0.76 -16.88 5.62
C ARG A 209 -0.03 -17.86 4.72
N VAL A 210 1.30 -17.89 4.84
CA VAL A 210 2.16 -18.92 4.25
C VAL A 210 2.48 -19.95 5.33
N VAL A 211 2.15 -21.22 5.09
CA VAL A 211 2.31 -22.30 6.07
C VAL A 211 3.06 -23.46 5.41
N GLY A 212 3.95 -24.10 6.16
CA GLY A 212 4.65 -25.29 5.68
C GLY A 212 3.75 -26.52 5.63
N ASP A 213 4.22 -27.57 4.95
CA ASP A 213 3.44 -28.78 4.67
C ASP A 213 3.36 -29.72 5.89
N GLN A 214 2.77 -29.22 6.97
CA GLN A 214 2.54 -29.96 8.21
C GLN A 214 1.04 -29.97 8.52
N PHE A 215 0.47 -31.18 8.56
CA PHE A 215 -0.96 -31.40 8.72
C PHE A 215 -1.59 -30.62 9.90
N ALA A 216 -0.93 -30.65 11.06
CA ALA A 216 -1.43 -29.99 12.26
C ALA A 216 -1.51 -28.47 12.09
N HIS A 217 -0.45 -27.84 11.58
CA HIS A 217 -0.40 -26.39 11.37
C HIS A 217 -1.37 -25.93 10.28
N LEU A 218 -1.48 -26.68 9.18
CA LEU A 218 -2.44 -26.38 8.12
C LEU A 218 -3.89 -26.48 8.64
N THR A 219 -4.19 -27.50 9.43
CA THR A 219 -5.52 -27.69 10.04
C THR A 219 -5.86 -26.53 10.99
N GLU A 220 -4.96 -26.20 11.91
CA GLU A 220 -5.17 -25.11 12.87
C GLU A 220 -5.34 -23.77 12.16
N THR A 221 -4.49 -23.51 11.16
CA THR A 221 -4.56 -22.28 10.37
C THR A 221 -5.87 -22.18 9.61
N LEU A 222 -6.28 -23.24 8.90
CA LEU A 222 -7.54 -23.24 8.14
C LEU A 222 -8.75 -23.01 9.06
N LYS A 223 -8.79 -23.63 10.25
CA LYS A 223 -9.85 -23.39 11.24
C LYS A 223 -9.88 -21.93 11.70
N SER A 224 -8.71 -21.36 12.02
CA SER A 224 -8.60 -19.95 12.41
C SER A 224 -9.06 -18.99 11.31
N LEU A 225 -8.70 -19.27 10.04
CA LEU A 225 -9.12 -18.44 8.91
C LEU A 225 -10.63 -18.51 8.68
N LEU A 226 -11.23 -19.71 8.77
CA LEU A 226 -12.68 -19.90 8.58
C LEU A 226 -13.53 -19.30 9.70
N GLN A 227 -12.99 -19.21 10.92
CA GLN A 227 -13.61 -18.50 12.03
C GLN A 227 -13.75 -17.00 11.73
N ALA A 228 -12.73 -16.39 11.13
CA ALA A 228 -12.70 -14.95 10.87
C ALA A 228 -13.24 -14.52 9.49
N ASN A 229 -13.37 -15.44 8.52
CA ASN A 229 -13.63 -15.09 7.12
C ASN A 229 -14.76 -15.89 6.50
N ASP A 230 -15.45 -15.33 5.51
CA ASP A 230 -16.53 -16.00 4.77
C ASP A 230 -16.00 -16.96 3.70
N LEU A 231 -14.83 -16.64 3.16
CA LEU A 231 -14.16 -17.37 2.09
C LEU A 231 -12.69 -17.59 2.42
N VAL A 232 -12.21 -18.82 2.25
CA VAL A 232 -10.78 -19.14 2.38
C VAL A 232 -10.29 -19.80 1.09
N PHE A 233 -9.30 -19.18 0.46
CA PHE A 233 -8.56 -19.81 -0.62
C PHE A 233 -7.36 -20.56 -0.08
N ILE A 234 -7.11 -21.74 -0.63
CA ILE A 234 -5.88 -22.50 -0.39
C ILE A 234 -5.17 -22.67 -1.72
N THR A 235 -3.86 -22.40 -1.77
CA THR A 235 -3.05 -22.67 -2.97
C THR A 235 -1.87 -23.55 -2.63
N GLY A 236 -1.69 -24.63 -3.39
CA GLY A 236 -0.64 -25.63 -3.14
C GLY A 236 -1.17 -26.87 -2.45
N GLY A 237 -0.33 -27.90 -2.36
CA GLY A 237 -0.62 -29.13 -1.64
C GLY A 237 -1.68 -30.05 -2.27
N LEU A 238 -1.93 -29.93 -3.58
CA LEU A 238 -2.87 -30.76 -4.37
C LEU A 238 -2.16 -31.78 -5.28
N GLY A 239 -0.84 -31.85 -5.23
CA GLY A 239 -0.06 -32.78 -6.02
C GLY A 239 -0.17 -34.24 -5.52
N PRO A 240 0.56 -35.15 -6.17
CA PRO A 240 0.53 -36.58 -5.87
C PRO A 240 1.46 -37.01 -4.72
N THR A 241 2.19 -36.08 -4.11
CA THR A 241 3.26 -36.41 -3.15
C THR A 241 2.72 -36.55 -1.72
N LYS A 242 3.59 -36.95 -0.78
CA LYS A 242 3.18 -37.18 0.62
C LYS A 242 2.98 -35.87 1.38
N ASP A 243 3.72 -34.84 0.99
CA ASP A 243 3.67 -33.47 1.49
C ASP A 243 2.50 -32.66 0.92
N ASP A 244 1.84 -33.14 -0.15
CA ASP A 244 0.61 -32.54 -0.66
C ASP A 244 -0.61 -32.82 0.25
N LEU A 245 -0.85 -32.00 1.28
CA LEU A 245 -1.82 -32.32 2.35
C LEU A 245 -3.16 -31.58 2.26
N THR A 246 -3.40 -30.78 1.22
CA THR A 246 -4.55 -29.85 1.19
C THR A 246 -5.89 -30.57 1.22
N SER A 247 -6.07 -31.64 0.43
CA SER A 247 -7.32 -32.41 0.43
C SER A 247 -7.61 -33.04 1.79
N GLU A 248 -6.60 -33.66 2.41
CA GLU A 248 -6.69 -34.27 3.73
C GLU A 248 -7.03 -33.24 4.82
N VAL A 249 -6.39 -32.07 4.79
CA VAL A 249 -6.62 -31.00 5.75
C VAL A 249 -8.04 -30.45 5.62
N VAL A 250 -8.51 -30.18 4.40
CA VAL A 250 -9.87 -29.67 4.19
C VAL A 250 -10.90 -30.70 4.65
N ALA A 251 -10.74 -31.98 4.28
CA ALA A 251 -11.62 -33.07 4.70
C ALA A 251 -11.74 -33.15 6.24
N ASN A 252 -10.61 -33.07 6.93
CA ASN A 252 -10.56 -33.06 8.39
C ASN A 252 -11.25 -31.84 9.01
N VAL A 253 -11.06 -30.64 8.45
CA VAL A 253 -11.70 -29.42 8.99
C VAL A 253 -13.21 -29.43 8.79
N VAL A 254 -13.68 -29.85 7.62
CA VAL A 254 -15.12 -29.88 7.33
C VAL A 254 -15.82 -31.13 7.88
N SER A 255 -15.06 -32.05 8.51
CA SER A 255 -15.55 -33.34 9.02
C SER A 255 -16.22 -34.21 7.96
N ALA A 256 -15.67 -34.20 6.73
CA ALA A 256 -16.12 -35.06 5.63
C ALA A 256 -15.05 -36.13 5.32
N PRO A 257 -15.45 -37.37 4.97
CA PRO A 257 -14.49 -38.38 4.54
C PRO A 257 -13.86 -37.99 3.19
N LEU A 258 -12.64 -38.47 2.92
CA LEU A 258 -12.09 -38.42 1.58
C LEU A 258 -12.73 -39.50 0.70
N ALA A 259 -13.33 -39.09 -0.41
CA ALA A 259 -13.97 -39.95 -1.38
C ALA A 259 -13.25 -39.88 -2.74
N PHE A 260 -13.25 -40.98 -3.47
CA PHE A 260 -12.68 -41.03 -4.82
C PHE A 260 -13.63 -40.34 -5.81
N SER A 261 -13.16 -39.23 -6.40
CA SER A 261 -13.87 -38.47 -7.41
C SER A 261 -13.47 -38.90 -8.82
N LYS A 262 -14.44 -39.42 -9.58
CA LYS A 262 -14.24 -39.78 -10.99
C LYS A 262 -13.91 -38.56 -11.85
N ASP A 263 -14.48 -37.40 -11.55
CA ASP A 263 -14.26 -36.18 -12.32
C ASP A 263 -12.83 -35.66 -12.12
N ALA A 264 -12.34 -35.64 -10.88
CA ALA A 264 -10.95 -35.29 -10.58
C ALA A 264 -9.97 -36.30 -11.19
N TRP A 265 -10.33 -37.59 -11.21
CA TRP A 265 -9.54 -38.61 -11.90
C TRP A 265 -9.48 -38.37 -13.42
N ASN A 266 -10.60 -38.01 -14.05
CA ASN A 266 -10.64 -37.70 -15.48
C ASN A 266 -9.78 -36.48 -15.84
N VAL A 267 -9.67 -35.48 -14.95
CA VAL A 267 -8.73 -34.36 -15.11
C VAL A 267 -7.30 -34.86 -15.17
N CYS A 268 -6.92 -35.73 -14.22
CA CYS A 268 -5.59 -36.33 -14.17
C CYS A 268 -5.30 -37.15 -15.44
N LEU A 269 -6.22 -38.05 -15.84
CA LEU A 269 -6.09 -38.86 -17.06
C LEU A 269 -5.92 -37.97 -18.30
N SER A 270 -6.72 -36.92 -18.43
CA SER A 270 -6.64 -35.99 -19.57
C SER A 270 -5.30 -35.27 -19.63
N ALA A 271 -4.72 -34.93 -18.48
CA ALA A 271 -3.40 -34.31 -18.43
C ALA A 271 -2.29 -35.26 -18.89
N PHE A 272 -2.34 -36.53 -18.48
CA PHE A 272 -1.38 -37.54 -18.95
C PHE A 272 -1.52 -37.82 -20.45
N ASP A 273 -2.75 -37.87 -20.96
CA ASP A 273 -3.02 -38.03 -22.39
C ASP A 273 -2.44 -36.87 -23.21
N ARG A 274 -2.66 -35.61 -22.78
CA ARG A 274 -2.05 -34.41 -23.40
C ARG A 274 -0.52 -34.45 -23.41
N LEU A 275 0.09 -35.04 -22.38
CA LEU A 275 1.54 -35.22 -22.27
C LEU A 275 2.06 -36.46 -23.04
N GLY A 276 1.19 -37.19 -23.73
CA GLY A 276 1.53 -38.41 -24.47
C GLY A 276 1.93 -39.59 -23.57
N ARG A 277 1.54 -39.56 -22.29
CA ARG A 277 1.87 -40.59 -21.31
C ARG A 277 0.70 -41.55 -21.12
N LYS A 278 0.92 -42.82 -21.46
CA LYS A 278 -0.12 -43.86 -21.41
C LYS A 278 -0.38 -44.41 -20.01
N GLU A 279 0.61 -44.32 -19.12
CA GLU A 279 0.52 -44.85 -17.76
C GLU A 279 0.48 -43.71 -16.74
N VAL A 280 -0.50 -43.76 -15.85
CA VAL A 280 -0.64 -42.83 -14.73
C VAL A 280 -0.14 -43.54 -13.46
N PRO A 281 0.89 -42.99 -12.78
CA PRO A 281 1.39 -43.58 -11.53
C PRO A 281 0.32 -43.66 -10.45
N GLU A 282 0.36 -44.71 -9.61
CA GLU A 282 -0.61 -44.91 -8.53
C GLU A 282 -0.62 -43.75 -7.52
N SER A 283 0.51 -43.06 -7.32
CA SER A 283 0.58 -41.86 -6.48
C SER A 283 -0.38 -40.76 -6.93
N ASN A 284 -0.66 -40.64 -8.22
CA ASN A 284 -1.60 -39.65 -8.76
C ASN A 284 -3.06 -39.96 -8.39
N ARG A 285 -3.37 -41.20 -7.98
CA ARG A 285 -4.70 -41.56 -7.50
C ARG A 285 -5.12 -40.73 -6.29
N LYS A 286 -4.14 -40.25 -5.50
CA LYS A 286 -4.34 -39.29 -4.40
C LYS A 286 -5.01 -37.99 -4.87
N GLN A 287 -4.69 -37.49 -6.06
CA GLN A 287 -5.26 -36.24 -6.60
C GLN A 287 -6.76 -36.35 -6.92
N ALA A 288 -7.29 -37.57 -6.96
CA ALA A 288 -8.72 -37.84 -7.09
C ALA A 288 -9.41 -38.10 -5.74
N MET A 289 -8.70 -38.10 -4.62
CA MET A 289 -9.27 -38.23 -3.28
C MET A 289 -9.61 -36.83 -2.77
N LEU A 290 -10.90 -36.47 -2.79
CA LEU A 290 -11.40 -35.15 -2.38
C LEU A 290 -12.37 -35.29 -1.20
N PRO A 291 -12.57 -34.22 -0.40
CA PRO A 291 -13.63 -34.22 0.61
C PRO A 291 -14.98 -34.56 -0.04
N ASP A 292 -15.76 -35.43 0.61
CA ASP A 292 -17.09 -35.79 0.10
C ASP A 292 -17.99 -34.55 -0.03
N GLY A 293 -18.72 -34.46 -1.14
CA GLY A 293 -19.52 -33.28 -1.50
C GLY A 293 -18.73 -32.10 -2.10
N ALA A 294 -17.43 -32.24 -2.37
CA ALA A 294 -16.65 -31.19 -3.03
C ALA A 294 -17.08 -30.98 -4.50
N LEU A 295 -17.23 -29.71 -4.90
CA LEU A 295 -17.38 -29.32 -6.30
C LEU A 295 -16.01 -29.34 -6.99
N VAL A 296 -15.83 -30.21 -7.97
CA VAL A 296 -14.57 -30.34 -8.71
C VAL A 296 -14.38 -29.20 -9.70
N LEU A 297 -13.17 -28.65 -9.75
CA LEU A 297 -12.73 -27.66 -10.73
C LEU A 297 -11.74 -28.31 -11.70
N SER A 298 -12.05 -28.29 -12.99
CA SER A 298 -11.20 -28.86 -14.04
C SER A 298 -9.86 -28.12 -14.13
N ASN A 299 -8.78 -28.84 -14.41
CA ASN A 299 -7.46 -28.26 -14.64
C ASN A 299 -6.96 -28.63 -16.05
N PRO A 300 -7.04 -27.70 -17.02
CA PRO A 300 -6.57 -27.96 -18.39
C PRO A 300 -5.04 -27.90 -18.54
N GLN A 301 -4.31 -27.36 -17.55
CA GLN A 301 -2.85 -27.17 -17.62
C GLN A 301 -2.06 -28.13 -16.73
N GLY A 302 -2.72 -28.84 -15.81
CA GLY A 302 -2.08 -29.73 -14.85
C GLY A 302 -2.87 -30.99 -14.53
N THR A 303 -2.30 -31.82 -13.65
CA THR A 303 -2.87 -33.13 -13.28
C THR A 303 -3.82 -33.06 -12.08
N ALA A 304 -3.67 -32.05 -11.23
CA ALA A 304 -4.48 -31.87 -10.02
C ALA A 304 -5.73 -31.05 -10.34
N ALA A 305 -6.91 -31.60 -10.10
CA ALA A 305 -8.13 -30.79 -10.06
C ALA A 305 -8.12 -29.89 -8.82
N GLY A 306 -8.70 -28.70 -8.94
CA GLY A 306 -9.07 -27.91 -7.76
C GLY A 306 -10.44 -28.32 -7.25
N PHE A 307 -10.87 -27.74 -6.13
CA PHE A 307 -12.19 -28.01 -5.62
C PHE A 307 -12.73 -26.91 -4.70
N ILE A 308 -14.06 -26.87 -4.56
CA ILE A 308 -14.78 -25.99 -3.64
C ILE A 308 -15.58 -26.82 -2.65
N VAL A 309 -15.53 -26.47 -1.37
CA VAL A 309 -16.35 -27.06 -0.30
C VAL A 309 -17.08 -25.95 0.45
N HIS A 310 -18.36 -26.18 0.76
CA HIS A 310 -19.13 -25.34 1.66
C HIS A 310 -19.17 -25.97 3.06
N HIS A 311 -19.01 -25.14 4.09
CA HIS A 311 -18.99 -25.57 5.48
C HIS A 311 -19.78 -24.60 6.36
N LEU A 312 -20.20 -25.05 7.54
CA LEU A 312 -20.88 -24.20 8.53
C LEU A 312 -19.97 -24.04 9.75
N VAL A 313 -19.65 -22.78 10.08
CA VAL A 313 -18.94 -22.43 11.31
C VAL A 313 -19.87 -21.57 12.15
N ASP A 314 -20.21 -22.04 13.35
CA ASP A 314 -21.16 -21.38 14.26
C ASP A 314 -22.48 -20.99 13.57
N GLY A 315 -22.97 -21.88 12.68
CA GLY A 315 -24.20 -21.69 11.91
C GLY A 315 -24.08 -20.76 10.70
N LYS A 316 -22.91 -20.15 10.44
CA LYS A 316 -22.68 -19.27 9.29
C LYS A 316 -22.07 -20.05 8.12
N PRO A 317 -22.56 -19.85 6.87
CA PRO A 317 -22.02 -20.50 5.68
C PRO A 317 -20.65 -19.94 5.32
N LYS A 318 -19.68 -20.84 5.15
CA LYS A 318 -18.30 -20.58 4.78
C LYS A 318 -17.95 -21.35 3.51
N THR A 319 -17.05 -20.80 2.70
CA THR A 319 -16.58 -21.44 1.47
C THR A 319 -15.06 -21.64 1.52
N ILE A 320 -14.60 -22.82 1.14
CA ILE A 320 -13.19 -23.15 0.97
C ILE A 320 -12.94 -23.43 -0.52
N CYS A 321 -11.99 -22.75 -1.14
CA CYS A 321 -11.58 -22.98 -2.53
C CYS A 321 -10.11 -23.41 -2.56
N ALA A 322 -9.84 -24.67 -2.91
CA ALA A 322 -8.48 -25.19 -3.05
C ALA A 322 -8.05 -25.19 -4.52
N LEU A 323 -6.90 -24.57 -4.80
CA LEU A 323 -6.32 -24.43 -6.13
C LEU A 323 -4.87 -24.96 -6.16
N PRO A 324 -4.36 -25.37 -7.34
CA PRO A 324 -2.98 -25.81 -7.49
C PRO A 324 -1.96 -24.74 -7.07
N GLY A 325 -0.77 -25.17 -6.67
CA GLY A 325 0.33 -24.26 -6.32
C GLY A 325 1.04 -23.64 -7.53
N VAL A 326 0.87 -24.25 -8.71
CA VAL A 326 1.47 -23.77 -9.96
C VAL A 326 0.72 -22.53 -10.46
N PRO A 327 1.40 -21.38 -10.69
CA PRO A 327 0.70 -20.12 -10.95
C PRO A 327 -0.25 -20.13 -12.14
N TRP A 328 0.20 -20.54 -13.32
CA TRP A 328 -0.65 -20.53 -14.51
C TRP A 328 -1.85 -21.49 -14.41
N GLU A 329 -1.73 -22.60 -13.66
CA GLU A 329 -2.86 -23.50 -13.38
C GLU A 329 -3.90 -22.81 -12.48
N CYS A 330 -3.43 -22.17 -11.39
CA CYS A 330 -4.27 -21.40 -10.47
C CYS A 330 -4.99 -20.25 -11.18
N GLU A 331 -4.26 -19.47 -11.98
CA GLU A 331 -4.77 -18.32 -12.72
C GLU A 331 -5.87 -18.69 -13.71
N GLU A 332 -5.64 -19.73 -14.53
CA GLU A 332 -6.61 -20.19 -15.52
C GLU A 332 -7.88 -20.73 -14.84
N MET A 333 -7.73 -21.55 -13.80
CA MET A 333 -8.87 -22.08 -13.06
C MET A 333 -9.70 -20.99 -12.39
N PHE A 334 -9.03 -19.99 -11.82
CA PHE A 334 -9.71 -18.86 -11.21
C PHE A 334 -10.54 -18.08 -12.24
N ALA A 335 -9.91 -17.73 -13.36
CA ALA A 335 -10.52 -16.91 -14.41
C ALA A 335 -11.69 -17.61 -15.10
N THR A 336 -11.57 -18.92 -15.38
CA THR A 336 -12.54 -19.68 -16.18
C THR A 336 -13.69 -20.25 -15.36
N GLN A 337 -13.44 -20.66 -14.12
CA GLN A 337 -14.36 -21.45 -13.29
C GLN A 337 -14.66 -20.79 -11.94
N VAL A 338 -13.66 -20.49 -11.11
CA VAL A 338 -13.88 -20.03 -9.72
C VAL A 338 -14.70 -18.75 -9.68
N LYS A 339 -14.37 -17.76 -10.52
CA LYS A 339 -15.05 -16.45 -10.53
C LYS A 339 -16.57 -16.56 -10.69
N LYS A 340 -17.06 -17.60 -11.39
CA LYS A 340 -18.49 -17.87 -11.59
C LYS A 340 -19.17 -18.52 -10.38
N GLN A 341 -18.39 -19.18 -9.54
CA GLN A 341 -18.84 -19.87 -8.33
C GLN A 341 -18.75 -18.99 -7.08
N LEU A 342 -18.03 -17.86 -7.15
CA LEU A 342 -17.95 -16.91 -6.06
C LEU A 342 -19.34 -16.33 -5.77
N PRO A 343 -19.73 -16.22 -4.49
CA PRO A 343 -20.95 -15.50 -4.14
C PRO A 343 -20.82 -14.08 -4.67
N THR A 344 -21.82 -13.61 -5.42
CA THR A 344 -21.82 -12.24 -5.98
C THR A 344 -21.73 -11.24 -4.83
N PRO A 345 -20.66 -10.43 -4.74
CA PRO A 345 -20.59 -9.47 -3.65
C PRO A 345 -21.71 -8.45 -3.80
N ARG A 346 -22.35 -8.10 -2.69
CA ARG A 346 -23.50 -7.19 -2.66
C ARG A 346 -23.14 -5.74 -3.03
N LYS A 347 -21.86 -5.43 -3.29
CA LYS A 347 -21.37 -4.09 -3.56
C LYS A 347 -20.43 -4.08 -4.76
N SER A 348 -20.68 -3.21 -5.74
CA SER A 348 -19.73 -2.92 -6.82
C SER A 348 -18.63 -2.00 -6.29
N VAL A 349 -17.37 -2.30 -6.60
CA VAL A 349 -16.25 -1.39 -6.33
C VAL A 349 -16.04 -0.51 -7.55
N ARG A 350 -15.99 0.81 -7.35
CA ARG A 350 -15.54 1.76 -8.36
C ARG A 350 -14.13 2.22 -8.03
N GLU A 351 -13.29 2.21 -9.05
CA GLU A 351 -11.96 2.77 -9.01
C GLU A 351 -11.92 4.03 -9.89
N TRP A 352 -11.26 5.06 -9.40
CA TRP A 352 -10.85 6.22 -10.20
C TRP A 352 -9.32 6.16 -10.29
N GLY A 353 -8.82 6.20 -11.53
CA GLY A 353 -7.41 5.91 -11.80
C GLY A 353 -7.21 4.44 -12.20
N PRO A 354 -5.99 3.89 -12.04
CA PRO A 354 -4.83 4.49 -11.37
C PRO A 354 -4.21 5.69 -12.11
N TRP A 355 -3.60 6.61 -11.37
CA TRP A 355 -2.72 7.67 -11.89
C TRP A 355 -1.26 7.33 -11.62
N ASN A 356 -0.42 7.33 -12.65
CA ASN A 356 1.00 7.03 -12.52
C ASN A 356 1.80 8.33 -12.61
N VAL A 357 2.38 8.77 -11.49
CA VAL A 357 3.02 10.09 -11.34
C VAL A 357 4.54 9.94 -11.20
N TRP A 358 5.30 10.46 -12.16
CA TRP A 358 6.75 10.32 -12.29
C TRP A 358 7.54 11.39 -11.52
N GLY A 359 8.65 10.99 -10.92
CA GLY A 359 9.62 11.91 -10.32
C GLY A 359 9.16 12.53 -8.99
N VAL A 360 8.15 11.95 -8.34
CA VAL A 360 7.64 12.40 -7.04
C VAL A 360 7.66 11.23 -6.05
N GLY A 361 8.12 11.48 -4.82
CA GLY A 361 8.02 10.52 -3.74
C GLY A 361 6.64 10.56 -3.07
N GLU A 362 6.22 9.44 -2.48
CA GLU A 362 4.88 9.30 -1.88
C GLU A 362 4.52 10.43 -0.90
N SER A 363 5.38 10.73 0.07
CA SER A 363 5.11 11.79 1.06
C SER A 363 4.96 13.18 0.43
N ALA A 364 5.73 13.45 -0.63
CA ALA A 364 5.65 14.71 -1.36
C ALA A 364 4.39 14.78 -2.24
N LEU A 365 3.91 13.65 -2.75
CA LEU A 365 2.64 13.58 -3.48
C LEU A 365 1.46 13.80 -2.51
N GLN A 366 1.45 13.06 -1.40
CA GLN A 366 0.43 13.12 -0.35
C GLN A 366 0.24 14.54 0.19
N SER A 367 1.33 15.26 0.49
CA SER A 367 1.23 16.61 1.05
C SER A 367 0.58 17.60 0.09
N VAL A 368 0.66 17.35 -1.21
CA VAL A 368 0.17 18.25 -2.25
C VAL A 368 -1.30 17.95 -2.58
N ILE A 369 -1.75 16.68 -2.48
CA ILE A 369 -3.14 16.29 -2.77
C ILE A 369 -4.09 16.22 -1.57
N ALA A 370 -3.60 16.39 -0.33
CA ALA A 370 -4.38 16.17 0.89
C ALA A 370 -5.71 16.97 0.98
N GLU A 371 -5.74 18.20 0.47
CA GLU A 371 -6.96 19.01 0.43
C GLU A 371 -8.00 18.41 -0.52
N ILE A 372 -7.55 17.86 -1.65
CA ILE A 372 -8.43 17.21 -2.63
C ILE A 372 -8.98 15.89 -2.06
N GLU A 373 -8.15 15.11 -1.38
CA GLU A 373 -8.62 13.90 -0.68
C GLU A 373 -9.67 14.22 0.37
N THR A 374 -9.50 15.31 1.11
CA THR A 374 -10.49 15.79 2.09
C THR A 374 -11.80 16.16 1.39
N ALA A 375 -11.75 16.85 0.24
CA ALA A 375 -12.94 17.16 -0.55
C ALA A 375 -13.64 15.90 -1.07
N ILE A 376 -12.88 14.90 -1.51
CA ILE A 376 -13.42 13.60 -1.96
C ILE A 376 -14.09 12.86 -0.79
N LEU A 377 -13.46 12.81 0.40
CA LEU A 377 -14.03 12.17 1.59
C LEU A 377 -15.33 12.81 2.04
N ASN A 378 -15.48 14.12 1.88
CA ASN A 378 -16.74 14.81 2.18
C ASN A 378 -17.89 14.37 1.26
N LYS A 379 -17.59 13.96 0.02
CA LYS A 379 -18.57 13.43 -0.94
C LYS A 379 -18.75 11.91 -0.82
N ILE A 380 -17.68 11.18 -0.53
CA ILE A 380 -17.62 9.72 -0.47
C ILE A 380 -16.88 9.32 0.83
N PRO A 381 -17.59 9.24 1.98
CA PRO A 381 -16.95 8.99 3.27
C PRO A 381 -16.27 7.63 3.42
N ASN A 382 -16.58 6.68 2.53
CA ASN A 382 -15.97 5.35 2.46
C ASN A 382 -14.90 5.23 1.36
N ALA A 383 -14.46 6.34 0.78
CA ALA A 383 -13.34 6.35 -0.17
C ALA A 383 -12.05 5.90 0.51
N GLU A 384 -11.29 5.04 -0.18
CA GLU A 384 -9.97 4.59 0.22
C GLU A 384 -8.96 5.12 -0.81
N PHE A 385 -7.86 5.69 -0.32
CA PHE A 385 -6.75 6.18 -1.14
C PHE A 385 -5.54 5.25 -0.97
N SER A 386 -4.87 4.91 -2.06
CA SER A 386 -3.69 4.06 -2.06
C SER A 386 -2.56 4.69 -2.85
N PHE A 387 -1.37 4.63 -2.27
CA PHE A 387 -0.11 5.00 -2.90
C PHE A 387 0.76 3.76 -3.03
N GLN A 388 1.25 3.50 -4.23
CA GLN A 388 2.19 2.44 -4.50
C GLN A 388 3.47 3.06 -5.04
N ALA A 389 4.51 3.09 -4.20
CA ALA A 389 5.80 3.60 -4.58
C ALA A 389 6.55 2.59 -5.46
N HIS A 390 6.89 3.02 -6.67
CA HIS A 390 7.82 2.32 -7.54
C HIS A 390 9.16 3.06 -7.57
N ALA A 391 10.17 2.44 -8.17
CA ALA A 391 11.49 3.05 -8.30
C ALA A 391 11.51 4.17 -9.35
N GLY A 392 10.93 5.33 -9.02
CA GLY A 392 10.95 6.53 -9.85
C GLY A 392 9.58 7.16 -10.08
N TYR A 393 8.48 6.43 -9.90
CA TYR A 393 7.12 6.94 -10.00
C TYR A 393 6.23 6.38 -8.87
N VAL A 394 5.09 7.01 -8.63
CA VAL A 394 4.09 6.57 -7.66
C VAL A 394 2.79 6.31 -8.40
N THR A 395 2.17 5.16 -8.14
CA THR A 395 0.79 4.90 -8.58
C THR A 395 -0.16 5.34 -7.48
N TYR A 396 -1.03 6.29 -7.79
CA TYR A 396 -2.11 6.75 -6.93
C TYR A 396 -3.43 6.14 -7.39
N LEU A 397 -4.21 5.59 -6.46
CA LEU A 397 -5.50 4.96 -6.73
C LEU A 397 -6.54 5.42 -5.72
N LEU A 398 -7.70 5.83 -6.22
CA LEU A 398 -8.89 6.11 -5.43
C LEU A 398 -9.90 4.98 -5.67
N ARG A 399 -10.44 4.40 -4.61
CA ARG A 399 -11.49 3.37 -4.70
C ARG A 399 -12.62 3.66 -3.71
N SER A 400 -13.83 3.26 -4.06
CA SER A 400 -14.97 3.22 -3.14
C SER A 400 -15.90 2.05 -3.47
N ALA A 401 -16.59 1.54 -2.46
CA ALA A 401 -17.57 0.47 -2.61
C ALA A 401 -19.00 1.04 -2.55
N PHE A 402 -19.86 0.58 -3.46
CA PHE A 402 -21.24 1.04 -3.60
C PHE A 402 -22.22 -0.13 -3.48
N THR A 403 -23.31 0.06 -2.74
CA THR A 403 -24.35 -0.96 -2.52
C THR A 403 -25.29 -1.09 -3.70
N ASP A 404 -25.64 0.03 -4.31
CA ASP A 404 -26.48 0.09 -5.50
C ASP A 404 -25.65 0.64 -6.67
N PRO A 405 -25.67 0.01 -7.86
CA PRO A 405 -25.13 0.60 -9.08
C PRO A 405 -25.61 2.04 -9.36
N GLY A 406 -26.76 2.45 -8.81
CA GLY A 406 -27.28 3.83 -8.87
C GLY A 406 -26.63 4.82 -7.89
N GLU A 407 -26.02 4.37 -6.78
CA GLU A 407 -25.24 5.24 -5.86
C GLU A 407 -23.89 5.67 -6.46
N VAL A 408 -23.53 5.08 -7.59
CA VAL A 408 -22.27 5.31 -8.31
C VAL A 408 -22.21 6.72 -8.93
N ASP A 409 -23.29 7.50 -8.90
CA ASP A 409 -23.42 8.79 -9.60
C ASP A 409 -22.84 10.02 -8.84
N VAL A 410 -21.89 9.80 -7.92
CA VAL A 410 -21.17 10.91 -7.29
C VAL A 410 -20.20 11.53 -8.30
N ASP A 411 -20.47 12.77 -8.70
CA ASP A 411 -19.59 13.52 -9.58
C ASP A 411 -18.32 14.00 -8.85
N LEU A 412 -17.20 13.37 -9.20
CA LEU A 412 -15.85 13.75 -8.78
C LEU A 412 -15.06 14.45 -9.90
N SER A 413 -15.68 14.82 -11.01
CA SER A 413 -14.99 15.44 -12.15
C SER A 413 -14.20 16.71 -11.75
N PRO A 414 -14.69 17.59 -10.86
CA PRO A 414 -13.93 18.75 -10.39
C PRO A 414 -12.65 18.36 -9.62
N GLU A 415 -12.78 17.42 -8.67
CA GLU A 415 -11.66 16.94 -7.84
C GLU A 415 -10.61 16.20 -8.69
N ILE A 416 -11.08 15.37 -9.63
CA ILE A 416 -10.23 14.65 -10.58
C ILE A 416 -9.48 15.62 -11.49
N SER A 417 -10.15 16.64 -12.00
CA SER A 417 -9.50 17.67 -12.84
C SER A 417 -8.46 18.45 -12.04
N SER A 418 -8.74 18.72 -10.76
CA SER A 418 -7.81 19.38 -9.84
C SER A 418 -6.59 18.50 -9.56
N LEU A 419 -6.78 17.20 -9.32
CA LEU A 419 -5.71 16.21 -9.16
C LEU A 419 -4.80 16.18 -10.40
N GLU A 420 -5.39 16.07 -11.60
CA GLU A 420 -4.62 16.00 -12.84
C GLU A 420 -3.87 17.30 -13.14
N SER A 421 -4.50 18.46 -12.90
CA SER A 421 -3.83 19.75 -13.03
C SER A 421 -2.63 19.88 -12.08
N LEU A 422 -2.76 19.32 -10.87
CA LEU A 422 -1.71 19.34 -9.86
C LEU A 422 -0.56 18.38 -10.19
N PHE A 423 -0.87 17.20 -10.74
CA PHE A 423 0.13 16.29 -11.27
C PHE A 423 0.86 16.91 -12.46
N GLY A 424 0.14 17.64 -13.32
CA GLY A 424 0.68 18.33 -14.47
C GLY A 424 1.52 17.42 -15.35
N ASP A 425 2.70 17.90 -15.76
CA ASP A 425 3.62 17.16 -16.64
C ASP A 425 4.29 15.94 -15.97
N LYS A 426 4.04 15.72 -14.67
CA LYS A 426 4.52 14.54 -13.96
C LYS A 426 3.56 13.36 -14.09
N LEU A 427 2.31 13.57 -14.51
CA LEU A 427 1.41 12.47 -14.82
C LEU A 427 1.91 11.76 -16.08
N LEU A 428 2.38 10.52 -15.94
CA LEU A 428 2.73 9.68 -17.10
C LEU A 428 1.46 9.31 -17.85
N TYR A 429 0.56 8.60 -17.17
CA TYR A 429 -0.71 8.17 -17.73
C TYR A 429 -1.71 7.89 -16.62
N ARG A 430 -2.99 7.87 -17.00
CA ARG A 430 -4.11 7.55 -16.14
C ARG A 430 -4.96 6.49 -16.82
N ASN A 431 -5.43 5.54 -16.00
CA ASN A 431 -6.24 4.40 -16.41
C ASN A 431 -5.47 3.51 -17.39
N GLY A 432 -5.58 2.20 -17.22
CA GLY A 432 -4.85 1.25 -18.04
C GLY A 432 -4.03 0.29 -17.20
N ASP A 433 -3.36 -0.60 -17.92
CA ASP A 433 -2.59 -1.68 -17.32
C ASP A 433 -1.29 -1.18 -16.65
N ALA A 434 -0.47 -2.12 -16.19
CA ALA A 434 0.89 -1.82 -15.75
C ALA A 434 1.69 -1.07 -16.84
N LEU A 435 2.81 -0.45 -16.43
CA LEU A 435 3.61 0.46 -17.26
C LEU A 435 3.94 -0.09 -18.65
N VAL A 436 4.38 -1.36 -18.72
CA VAL A 436 4.83 -1.98 -19.98
C VAL A 436 3.67 -2.36 -20.91
N PRO A 437 2.61 -3.04 -20.46
CA PRO A 437 1.42 -3.22 -21.29
C PRO A 437 0.83 -1.90 -21.80
N HIS A 438 0.78 -0.86 -20.96
CA HIS A 438 0.34 0.48 -21.39
C HIS A 438 1.23 1.06 -22.49
N LEU A 439 2.56 1.01 -22.31
CA LEU A 439 3.54 1.43 -23.32
C LEU A 439 3.28 0.77 -24.67
N LEU A 440 3.18 -0.56 -24.68
CA LEU A 440 3.01 -1.34 -25.91
C LEU A 440 1.65 -1.09 -26.55
N ALA A 441 0.59 -0.94 -25.75
CA ALA A 441 -0.74 -0.61 -26.26
C ALA A 441 -0.76 0.77 -26.94
N GLN A 442 -0.12 1.79 -26.34
CA GLN A 442 -0.03 3.11 -26.97
C GLN A 442 0.84 3.10 -28.22
N ALA A 443 2.00 2.44 -28.18
CA ALA A 443 2.86 2.30 -29.35
C ALA A 443 2.13 1.61 -30.50
N SER A 444 1.37 0.55 -30.21
CA SER A 444 0.61 -0.22 -31.20
C SER A 444 -0.51 0.61 -31.81
N ARG A 445 -1.25 1.34 -30.96
CA ARG A 445 -2.28 2.28 -31.40
C ARG A 445 -1.74 3.36 -32.32
N LEU A 446 -0.54 3.88 -32.04
CA LEU A 446 0.13 4.90 -32.84
C LEU A 446 0.87 4.33 -34.06
N GLY A 447 0.99 2.99 -34.16
CA GLY A 447 1.81 2.32 -35.16
C GLY A 447 3.30 2.69 -35.08
N VAL A 448 3.81 2.96 -33.88
CA VAL A 448 5.20 3.38 -33.64
C VAL A 448 6.04 2.17 -33.24
N SER A 449 7.13 1.95 -33.98
CA SER A 449 8.10 0.90 -33.72
C SER A 449 9.22 1.35 -32.77
N ILE A 450 9.63 0.48 -31.85
CA ILE A 450 10.60 0.76 -30.79
C ILE A 450 11.78 -0.20 -30.89
N SER A 451 13.01 0.33 -30.86
CA SER A 451 14.24 -0.46 -30.72
C SER A 451 15.10 -0.02 -29.53
N LEU A 452 16.06 -0.86 -29.13
CA LEU A 452 16.91 -0.62 -27.95
C LEU A 452 18.41 -0.80 -28.22
N ALA A 453 19.23 0.01 -27.54
CA ALA A 453 20.66 -0.23 -27.35
C ALA A 453 21.01 -0.25 -25.85
N GLU A 454 21.18 -1.45 -25.30
CA GLU A 454 21.42 -1.65 -23.87
C GLU A 454 22.89 -1.94 -23.57
N SER A 455 23.47 -1.30 -22.55
CA SER A 455 24.76 -1.69 -21.97
C SER A 455 24.57 -2.06 -20.51
N CYS A 456 24.48 -1.09 -19.58
CA CYS A 456 24.50 -1.39 -18.16
C CYS A 456 23.27 -2.15 -17.65
N THR A 457 22.12 -2.05 -18.32
CA THR A 457 20.89 -2.80 -18.00
C THR A 457 20.96 -4.26 -18.42
N GLY A 458 21.81 -4.62 -19.38
CA GLY A 458 22.08 -6.01 -19.76
C GLY A 458 20.90 -6.74 -20.42
N GLY A 459 20.03 -6.04 -21.16
CA GLY A 459 18.86 -6.64 -21.82
C GLY A 459 17.60 -6.62 -20.96
N ARG A 460 17.64 -5.99 -19.78
CA ARG A 460 16.48 -5.92 -18.87
C ARG A 460 15.32 -5.14 -19.48
N ILE A 461 15.57 -4.06 -20.22
CA ILE A 461 14.47 -3.30 -20.83
C ILE A 461 13.80 -4.17 -21.90
N ALA A 462 14.58 -4.80 -22.77
CA ALA A 462 14.06 -5.74 -23.78
C ALA A 462 13.29 -6.91 -23.14
N SER A 463 13.80 -7.46 -22.04
CA SER A 463 13.12 -8.55 -21.30
C SER A 463 11.78 -8.11 -20.72
N GLU A 464 11.67 -6.89 -20.19
CA GLU A 464 10.40 -6.35 -19.69
C GLU A 464 9.40 -6.16 -20.84
N LEU A 465 9.83 -5.57 -21.97
CA LEU A 465 8.97 -5.41 -23.16
C LEU A 465 8.46 -6.75 -23.68
N THR A 466 9.34 -7.74 -23.82
CA THR A 466 9.01 -9.07 -24.37
C THR A 466 8.26 -9.98 -23.41
N SER A 467 8.13 -9.60 -22.13
CA SER A 467 7.30 -10.33 -21.16
C SER A 467 5.80 -10.18 -21.41
N VAL A 468 5.41 -9.19 -22.22
CA VAL A 468 4.01 -8.91 -22.57
C VAL A 468 3.69 -9.48 -23.95
N SER A 469 2.61 -10.25 -24.03
CA SER A 469 2.11 -10.80 -25.29
C SER A 469 1.76 -9.69 -26.30
N GLY A 470 2.05 -9.92 -27.58
CA GLY A 470 1.84 -8.92 -28.65
C GLY A 470 2.93 -7.85 -28.74
N SER A 471 3.95 -7.89 -27.87
CA SER A 471 5.09 -6.95 -27.92
C SER A 471 5.81 -6.93 -29.27
N SER A 472 5.79 -8.04 -30.02
CA SER A 472 6.36 -8.14 -31.37
C SER A 472 5.77 -7.18 -32.39
N ASP A 473 4.57 -6.64 -32.15
CA ASP A 473 3.89 -5.74 -33.09
C ASP A 473 4.57 -4.36 -33.14
N VAL A 474 5.32 -4.00 -32.09
CA VAL A 474 5.95 -2.68 -31.95
C VAL A 474 7.41 -2.74 -31.53
N PHE A 475 7.81 -3.72 -30.72
CA PHE A 475 9.20 -3.88 -30.31
C PHE A 475 9.97 -4.70 -31.36
N VAL A 476 10.75 -4.01 -32.18
CA VAL A 476 11.44 -4.63 -33.33
C VAL A 476 12.72 -5.37 -32.96
N GLY A 477 13.32 -5.02 -31.82
CA GLY A 477 14.52 -5.68 -31.32
C GLY A 477 15.46 -4.74 -30.57
N GLY A 478 16.58 -5.29 -30.10
CA GLY A 478 17.59 -4.51 -29.42
C GLY A 478 18.97 -5.16 -29.44
N VAL A 479 20.00 -4.33 -29.24
CA VAL A 479 21.40 -4.77 -29.11
C VAL A 479 21.85 -4.61 -27.67
N VAL A 480 22.31 -5.68 -27.04
CA VAL A 480 23.04 -5.61 -25.77
C VAL A 480 24.52 -5.35 -26.07
N ALA A 481 24.88 -4.08 -26.24
CA ALA A 481 26.23 -3.63 -26.55
C ALA A 481 27.13 -3.56 -25.30
N TYR A 482 27.39 -4.72 -24.69
CA TYR A 482 28.09 -4.81 -23.41
C TYR A 482 29.60 -4.50 -23.50
N SER A 483 30.17 -4.56 -24.71
CA SER A 483 31.58 -4.23 -24.98
C SER A 483 31.71 -3.04 -25.94
N ASN A 484 32.88 -2.40 -25.96
CA ASN A 484 33.16 -1.28 -26.87
C ASN A 484 33.18 -1.73 -28.32
N GLU A 485 33.60 -2.97 -28.59
CA GLU A 485 33.65 -3.57 -29.91
C GLU A 485 32.24 -3.72 -30.48
N ILE A 486 31.24 -4.15 -29.68
CA ILE A 486 29.84 -4.22 -30.13
C ILE A 486 29.25 -2.81 -30.32
N LYS A 487 29.58 -1.86 -29.44
CA LYS A 487 29.18 -0.45 -29.62
C LYS A 487 29.66 0.09 -30.99
N GLN A 488 30.89 -0.22 -31.39
CA GLN A 488 31.45 0.21 -32.67
C GLN A 488 30.90 -0.59 -33.86
N SER A 489 31.05 -1.91 -33.84
CA SER A 489 30.78 -2.77 -35.00
C SER A 489 29.31 -2.90 -35.36
N VAL A 490 28.41 -2.86 -34.37
CA VAL A 490 26.97 -3.01 -34.59
C VAL A 490 26.27 -1.65 -34.59
N LEU A 491 26.47 -0.85 -33.54
CA LEU A 491 25.77 0.42 -33.39
C LEU A 491 26.46 1.58 -34.14
N GLY A 492 27.72 1.43 -34.53
CA GLY A 492 28.45 2.48 -35.24
C GLY A 492 28.93 3.62 -34.34
N VAL A 493 29.07 3.37 -33.03
CA VAL A 493 29.69 4.34 -32.10
C VAL A 493 31.12 4.61 -32.56
N SER A 494 31.49 5.89 -32.62
CA SER A 494 32.78 6.31 -33.13
C SER A 494 33.92 5.90 -32.18
N PRO A 495 35.05 5.36 -32.71
CA PRO A 495 36.24 5.12 -31.90
C PRO A 495 36.73 6.38 -31.18
N LYS A 496 36.57 7.55 -31.81
CA LYS A 496 36.95 8.86 -31.23
C LYS A 496 36.09 9.17 -30.00
N THR A 497 34.78 8.96 -30.08
CA THR A 497 33.85 9.19 -28.97
C THR A 497 34.19 8.33 -27.77
N LEU A 498 34.50 7.05 -27.99
CA LEU A 498 34.91 6.14 -26.91
C LEU A 498 36.27 6.50 -26.31
N ALA A 499 37.24 6.95 -27.11
CA ALA A 499 38.56 7.35 -26.64
C ALA A 499 38.52 8.64 -25.82
N GLU A 500 37.77 9.66 -26.28
CA GLU A 500 37.74 10.99 -25.66
C GLU A 500 36.74 11.09 -24.50
N ASN A 501 35.57 10.45 -24.62
CA ASN A 501 34.47 10.61 -23.66
C ASN A 501 34.21 9.36 -22.80
N GLY A 502 34.68 8.20 -23.26
CA GLY A 502 34.45 6.90 -22.64
C GLY A 502 33.09 6.27 -22.96
N ALA A 503 32.97 4.98 -22.64
CA ALA A 503 31.76 4.19 -22.90
C ALA A 503 30.52 4.64 -22.13
N VAL A 504 30.71 5.39 -21.04
CA VAL A 504 29.64 5.99 -20.24
C VAL A 504 29.72 7.51 -20.39
N SER A 505 29.03 8.03 -21.39
CA SER A 505 28.91 9.46 -21.68
C SER A 505 27.62 9.72 -22.47
N LEU A 506 27.16 10.97 -22.47
CA LEU A 506 26.00 11.38 -23.28
C LEU A 506 26.25 11.12 -24.77
N LEU A 507 27.43 11.46 -25.28
CA LEU A 507 27.78 11.24 -26.69
C LEU A 507 27.75 9.76 -27.08
N THR A 508 28.29 8.88 -26.24
CA THR A 508 28.18 7.43 -26.48
C THR A 508 26.73 6.96 -26.46
N ALA A 509 25.90 7.46 -25.54
CA ALA A 509 24.48 7.11 -25.51
C ALA A 509 23.76 7.58 -26.81
N ILE A 510 24.01 8.81 -27.25
CA ILE A 510 23.43 9.36 -28.48
C ILE A 510 23.79 8.48 -29.69
N GLU A 511 25.08 8.21 -29.90
CA GLU A 511 25.52 7.36 -31.02
C GLU A 511 24.96 5.93 -30.92
N MET A 512 24.80 5.39 -29.71
CA MET A 512 24.13 4.10 -29.51
C MET A 512 22.65 4.13 -29.92
N ALA A 513 21.92 5.20 -29.61
CA ALA A 513 20.50 5.33 -29.94
C ALA A 513 20.30 5.46 -31.46
N SER A 514 21.02 6.38 -32.10
CA SER A 514 20.99 6.52 -33.57
C SER A 514 21.46 5.24 -34.28
N GLY A 515 22.43 4.53 -33.69
CA GLY A 515 22.87 3.22 -34.14
C GLY A 515 21.77 2.17 -34.12
N ALA A 516 21.04 2.04 -33.01
CA ALA A 516 19.93 1.10 -32.89
C ALA A 516 18.79 1.45 -33.86
N GLU A 517 18.43 2.73 -33.97
CA GLU A 517 17.42 3.20 -34.91
C GLU A 517 17.75 2.77 -36.34
N ARG A 518 19.00 3.00 -36.77
CA ARG A 518 19.50 2.62 -38.10
C ARG A 518 19.55 1.10 -38.31
N VAL A 519 19.99 0.33 -37.30
CA VAL A 519 20.12 -1.13 -37.39
C VAL A 519 18.77 -1.81 -37.53
N PHE A 520 17.77 -1.34 -36.78
CA PHE A 520 16.45 -1.96 -36.75
C PHE A 520 15.41 -1.25 -37.63
N ASN A 521 15.75 -0.11 -38.21
CA ASN A 521 14.83 0.75 -38.97
C ASN A 521 13.55 1.04 -38.18
N SER A 522 13.70 1.40 -36.90
CA SER A 522 12.60 1.73 -35.99
C SER A 522 12.27 3.21 -36.01
N ASP A 523 11.05 3.58 -35.62
CA ASP A 523 10.64 4.98 -35.46
C ASP A 523 11.29 5.63 -34.23
N LEU A 524 11.47 4.87 -33.16
CA LEU A 524 12.01 5.32 -31.88
C LEU A 524 13.09 4.36 -31.38
N ALA A 525 14.25 4.89 -30.98
CA ALA A 525 15.29 4.10 -30.32
C ALA A 525 15.68 4.69 -28.97
N LEU A 526 15.73 3.84 -27.94
CA LEU A 526 16.26 4.20 -26.62
C LEU A 526 17.60 3.50 -26.39
N SER A 527 18.61 4.26 -25.97
CA SER A 527 19.89 3.71 -25.52
C SER A 527 20.13 3.94 -24.03
N VAL A 528 20.93 3.06 -23.42
CA VAL A 528 21.35 3.16 -22.02
C VAL A 528 22.77 2.64 -21.81
N THR A 529 23.63 3.49 -21.25
CA THR A 529 25.00 3.13 -20.84
C THR A 529 25.34 3.73 -19.49
N GLY A 530 26.05 3.01 -18.63
CA GLY A 530 26.20 3.43 -17.22
C GLY A 530 27.13 2.56 -16.39
N ILE A 531 27.43 3.05 -15.20
CA ILE A 531 28.27 2.37 -14.21
C ILE A 531 27.36 1.79 -13.14
N ALA A 532 26.96 0.53 -13.31
CA ALA A 532 26.10 -0.14 -12.32
C ALA A 532 26.85 -0.53 -11.04
N GLY A 533 28.19 -0.64 -11.07
CA GLY A 533 29.00 -1.09 -9.94
C GLY A 533 29.17 -2.62 -9.84
N PRO A 534 29.96 -3.11 -8.87
CA PRO A 534 30.68 -2.34 -7.85
C PRO A 534 31.95 -1.64 -8.39
N ASN A 535 32.41 -2.01 -9.59
CA ASN A 535 33.63 -1.45 -10.20
C ASN A 535 33.29 -0.48 -11.33
N GLY A 536 34.31 0.23 -11.84
CA GLY A 536 34.20 1.08 -13.04
C GLY A 536 33.87 2.55 -12.75
N ALA A 537 33.76 2.94 -11.48
CA ALA A 537 33.62 4.33 -11.09
C ALA A 537 34.92 5.12 -11.28
N THR A 538 34.79 6.40 -11.61
CA THR A 538 35.85 7.40 -11.56
C THR A 538 35.45 8.53 -10.60
N GLU A 539 36.38 9.43 -10.26
CA GLU A 539 36.06 10.61 -9.44
C GLU A 539 34.93 11.46 -10.03
N THR A 540 34.89 11.58 -11.36
CA THR A 540 33.89 12.38 -12.07
C THR A 540 32.63 11.59 -12.44
N LYS A 541 32.71 10.25 -12.49
CA LYS A 541 31.60 9.35 -12.85
C LYS A 541 31.48 8.23 -11.80
N PRO A 542 30.82 8.49 -10.66
CA PRO A 542 30.65 7.49 -9.62
C PRO A 542 29.74 6.34 -10.06
N ILE A 543 29.69 5.28 -9.24
CA ILE A 543 28.66 4.23 -9.36
C ILE A 543 27.28 4.90 -9.38
N GLY A 544 26.38 4.38 -10.22
CA GLY A 544 25.03 4.90 -10.39
C GLY A 544 24.91 5.99 -11.45
N THR A 545 26.02 6.45 -12.05
CA THR A 545 25.98 7.33 -13.24
C THR A 545 25.53 6.54 -14.46
N VAL A 546 24.42 6.97 -15.08
CA VAL A 546 23.82 6.34 -16.26
C VAL A 546 23.41 7.42 -17.25
N CYS A 547 23.84 7.27 -18.50
CA CYS A 547 23.48 8.11 -19.63
C CYS A 547 22.44 7.39 -20.49
N PHE A 548 21.42 8.12 -20.92
CA PHE A 548 20.39 7.66 -21.83
C PHE A 548 20.32 8.59 -23.04
N ALA A 549 19.89 8.05 -24.18
CA ALA A 549 19.49 8.84 -25.33
C ALA A 549 18.23 8.27 -25.99
N LEU A 550 17.40 9.15 -26.53
CA LEU A 550 16.25 8.83 -27.37
C LEU A 550 16.52 9.41 -28.76
N SER A 551 16.43 8.57 -29.78
CA SER A 551 16.47 8.95 -31.19
C SER A 551 15.06 8.80 -31.76
N LEU A 552 14.53 9.89 -32.32
CA LEU A 552 13.19 9.98 -32.90
C LEU A 552 13.23 10.37 -34.38
N GLU A 553 14.38 10.24 -35.05
CA GLU A 553 14.56 10.69 -36.43
C GLU A 553 13.64 9.89 -37.37
N GLY A 554 13.62 8.56 -37.22
CA GLY A 554 12.73 7.64 -37.94
C GLY A 554 11.25 8.00 -37.82
N LEU A 555 10.80 8.43 -36.65
CA LEU A 555 9.42 8.85 -36.40
C LEU A 555 8.99 9.97 -37.36
N PHE A 556 9.82 11.01 -37.52
CA PHE A 556 9.49 12.19 -38.32
C PHE A 556 9.78 12.00 -39.81
N ASN A 557 10.68 11.09 -40.18
CA ASN A 557 10.89 10.71 -41.59
C ASN A 557 9.64 10.12 -42.24
N SER A 558 8.73 9.56 -41.43
CA SER A 558 7.46 9.02 -41.92
C SER A 558 6.42 10.09 -42.30
N GLY A 559 6.61 11.35 -41.87
CA GLY A 559 5.64 12.44 -42.08
C GLY A 559 4.31 12.29 -41.31
N ARG A 560 4.20 11.27 -40.44
CA ARG A 560 2.98 10.96 -39.66
C ARG A 560 2.70 11.95 -38.52
N PHE A 561 3.72 12.71 -38.14
CA PHE A 561 3.76 13.47 -36.89
C PHE A 561 4.25 14.89 -37.17
N ASP A 562 3.54 15.90 -36.65
CA ASP A 562 3.97 17.30 -36.75
C ASP A 562 5.19 17.53 -35.84
N LYS A 563 6.35 17.67 -36.46
CA LYS A 563 7.63 17.86 -35.79
C LYS A 563 7.63 19.09 -34.88
N VAL A 564 7.07 20.21 -35.31
CA VAL A 564 7.08 21.46 -34.55
C VAL A 564 6.19 21.33 -33.31
N PHE A 565 4.98 20.79 -33.49
CA PHE A 565 4.05 20.58 -32.39
C PHE A 565 4.59 19.60 -31.35
N ILE A 566 5.19 18.49 -31.80
CA ILE A 566 5.72 17.48 -30.88
C ILE A 566 6.99 17.96 -30.18
N GLN A 567 7.86 18.72 -30.87
CA GLN A 567 9.03 19.33 -30.24
C GLN A 567 8.64 20.22 -29.05
N GLU A 568 7.61 21.05 -29.20
CA GLU A 568 7.11 21.89 -28.10
C GLU A 568 6.63 21.05 -26.91
N ARG A 569 5.95 19.93 -27.16
CA ARG A 569 5.43 19.07 -26.07
C ARG A 569 6.48 18.15 -25.45
N LEU A 570 7.51 17.78 -26.21
CA LEU A 570 8.68 17.08 -25.69
C LEU A 570 9.51 17.96 -24.75
N SER A 571 9.25 19.27 -24.67
CA SER A 571 9.77 20.13 -23.58
C SER A 571 9.41 19.59 -22.19
N ARG A 572 8.31 18.83 -22.04
CA ARG A 572 7.96 18.13 -20.78
C ARG A 572 9.06 17.18 -20.31
N LEU A 573 9.81 16.59 -21.23
CA LEU A 573 10.96 15.75 -20.87
C LEU A 573 12.10 16.57 -20.26
N GLN A 574 12.20 17.88 -20.53
CA GLN A 574 13.17 18.77 -19.87
C GLN A 574 12.93 18.88 -18.37
N ILE A 575 11.67 18.85 -17.92
CA ILE A 575 11.33 18.78 -16.49
C ILE A 575 11.89 17.49 -15.85
N GLN A 576 12.09 16.45 -16.66
CA GLN A 576 12.68 15.17 -16.26
C GLN A 576 14.19 15.10 -16.55
N GLY A 577 14.81 16.23 -16.91
CA GLY A 577 16.24 16.37 -17.17
C GLY A 577 16.71 15.93 -18.55
N TRP A 578 15.80 15.55 -19.45
CA TRP A 578 16.15 15.28 -20.85
C TRP A 578 16.41 16.58 -21.60
N MET A 579 17.53 16.62 -22.31
CA MET A 579 17.93 17.77 -23.12
C MET A 579 17.76 17.41 -24.59
N LEU A 580 17.18 18.31 -25.37
CA LEU A 580 17.21 18.23 -26.84
C LEU A 580 18.64 18.57 -27.28
N ILE A 581 19.30 17.62 -27.95
CA ILE A 581 20.70 17.74 -28.36
C ILE A 581 20.81 18.09 -29.84
N ASP A 582 19.91 17.53 -30.66
CA ASP A 582 19.85 17.75 -32.10
C ASP A 582 18.38 17.95 -32.49
N GLU A 583 18.02 19.17 -32.89
CA GLU A 583 16.65 19.52 -33.29
C GLU A 583 16.29 18.91 -34.65
N ASP A 584 17.27 18.72 -35.54
CA ASP A 584 17.06 18.16 -36.87
C ASP A 584 16.73 16.67 -36.78
N LYS A 585 17.50 15.95 -35.96
CA LYS A 585 17.32 14.51 -35.72
C LYS A 585 16.39 14.17 -34.56
N MET A 586 15.86 15.19 -33.88
CA MET A 586 15.01 15.03 -32.70
C MET A 586 15.64 14.09 -31.66
N THR A 587 16.92 14.29 -31.37
CA THR A 587 17.67 13.46 -30.44
C THR A 587 17.71 14.09 -29.06
N PHE A 588 17.29 13.33 -28.04
CA PHE A 588 17.33 13.75 -26.65
C PHE A 588 18.34 12.92 -25.86
N ALA A 589 18.98 13.52 -24.86
CA ALA A 589 19.87 12.79 -23.96
C ALA A 589 19.76 13.28 -22.52
N VAL A 590 20.06 12.39 -21.58
CA VAL A 590 20.08 12.70 -20.14
C VAL A 590 21.12 11.89 -19.40
N GLU A 591 21.78 12.50 -18.42
CA GLU A 591 22.58 11.81 -17.43
C GLU A 591 21.78 11.76 -16.11
N LYS A 592 21.66 10.57 -15.53
CA LYS A 592 21.04 10.34 -14.22
C LYS A 592 22.05 9.71 -13.26
N ARG A 593 21.92 10.10 -11.99
CA ARG A 593 22.65 9.52 -10.87
C ARG A 593 21.66 8.80 -9.97
N PHE A 594 21.65 7.48 -10.02
CA PHE A 594 20.70 6.68 -9.24
C PHE A 594 21.14 6.45 -7.78
N GLY A 595 22.37 6.80 -7.43
CA GLY A 595 22.94 6.70 -6.08
C GLY A 595 24.20 5.84 -6.05
N SER A 596 25.28 6.34 -5.43
CA SER A 596 26.62 5.70 -5.43
C SER A 596 26.78 4.54 -4.46
N PHE A 597 25.87 4.40 -3.50
CA PHE A 597 25.88 3.35 -2.48
C PHE A 597 24.95 2.17 -2.82
N LEU A 598 24.30 2.18 -3.99
CA LEU A 598 23.35 1.16 -4.37
C LEU A 598 24.07 -0.05 -4.99
N GLY A 599 23.58 -1.24 -4.66
CA GLY A 599 24.03 -2.48 -5.30
C GLY A 599 23.74 -2.48 -6.80
N ARG A 600 24.58 -3.18 -7.56
CA ARG A 600 24.50 -3.30 -9.03
C ARG A 600 23.10 -3.53 -9.55
N GLU A 601 22.39 -4.49 -8.96
CA GLU A 601 21.05 -4.87 -9.37
C GLU A 601 20.04 -3.72 -9.21
N ILE A 602 20.16 -2.91 -8.16
CA ILE A 602 19.27 -1.78 -7.91
C ILE A 602 19.50 -0.69 -8.96
N VAL A 603 20.76 -0.39 -9.29
CA VAL A 603 21.07 0.58 -10.35
C VAL A 603 20.52 0.11 -11.69
N GLN A 604 20.67 -1.17 -12.02
CA GLN A 604 20.11 -1.75 -13.24
C GLN A 604 18.58 -1.67 -13.29
N LYS A 605 17.90 -2.00 -12.19
CA LYS A 605 16.43 -1.91 -12.10
C LYS A 605 15.93 -0.47 -12.22
N ARG A 606 16.58 0.48 -11.55
CA ARG A 606 16.25 1.91 -11.66
C ARG A 606 16.48 2.45 -13.06
N ALA A 607 17.59 2.06 -13.71
CA ALA A 607 17.88 2.47 -15.07
C ALA A 607 16.88 1.89 -16.07
N CYS A 608 16.51 0.61 -15.91
CA CYS A 608 15.46 -0.02 -16.71
C CYS A 608 14.14 0.75 -16.58
N LEU A 609 13.72 1.02 -15.35
CA LEU A 609 12.45 1.69 -15.08
C LEU A 609 12.43 3.14 -15.59
N PHE A 610 13.53 3.87 -15.44
CA PHE A 610 13.65 5.21 -16.02
C PHE A 610 13.50 5.18 -17.54
N GLY A 611 14.14 4.22 -18.22
CA GLY A 611 13.99 4.03 -19.67
C GLY A 611 12.55 3.73 -20.09
N LEU A 612 11.86 2.84 -19.38
CA LEU A 612 10.46 2.51 -19.65
C LEU A 612 9.52 3.71 -19.42
N CYS A 613 9.70 4.45 -18.32
CA CYS A 613 8.92 5.68 -18.08
C CYS A 613 9.15 6.73 -19.17
N SER A 614 10.40 6.87 -19.65
CA SER A 614 10.72 7.76 -20.77
C SER A 614 9.99 7.38 -22.05
N LEU A 615 9.94 6.09 -22.40
CA LEU A 615 9.21 5.61 -23.57
C LEU A 615 7.70 5.89 -23.43
N VAL A 616 7.13 5.66 -22.25
CA VAL A 616 5.71 5.99 -21.98
C VAL A 616 5.44 7.48 -22.12
N ALA A 617 6.32 8.32 -21.57
CA ALA A 617 6.18 9.77 -21.68
C ALA A 617 6.20 10.23 -23.15
N VAL A 618 7.07 9.65 -23.98
CA VAL A 618 7.07 9.90 -25.43
C VAL A 618 5.75 9.47 -26.06
N MET A 619 5.28 8.23 -25.80
CA MET A 619 4.02 7.74 -26.37
C MET A 619 2.82 8.61 -25.99
N GLU A 620 2.74 9.08 -24.75
CA GLU A 620 1.64 9.93 -24.29
C GLU A 620 1.68 11.33 -24.91
N ILE A 621 2.88 11.86 -25.16
CA ILE A 621 3.06 13.11 -25.91
C ILE A 621 2.58 12.92 -27.35
N LEU A 622 2.98 11.83 -28.03
CA LEU A 622 2.53 11.52 -29.39
C LEU A 622 1.02 11.30 -29.46
N ARG A 623 0.44 10.53 -28.54
CA ARG A 623 -1.00 10.30 -28.44
C ARG A 623 -1.78 11.60 -28.29
N SER A 624 -1.25 12.54 -27.53
CA SER A 624 -1.88 13.84 -27.32
C SER A 624 -1.74 14.78 -28.54
N SER A 625 -0.86 14.47 -29.49
CA SER A 625 -0.75 15.15 -30.79
C SER A 625 -1.62 14.55 -31.89
N ASP A 626 -2.14 13.34 -31.68
CA ASP A 626 -3.01 12.60 -32.61
C ASP A 626 -4.44 13.19 -32.74
N PHE A 627 -4.63 14.44 -32.31
CA PHE A 627 -5.81 15.26 -32.55
C PHE A 627 -5.49 16.35 -33.59
N LYS A 628 -5.28 15.94 -34.85
CA LYS A 628 -5.88 16.56 -36.05
C LYS A 628 -5.34 15.93 -37.33
#